data_AF-A0A534BJE0-F1
#
_entry.id   AF-A0A534BJE0-F1
#
_cell.length_a   1.000
_cell.length_b   1.000
_cell.length_c   1.000
_cell.angle_alpha   90.00
_cell.angle_beta   90.00
_cell.angle_gamma   90.00
#
_symmetry.space_group_name_H-M   'P 1'
#
loop_
_entity.id
_entity.type
_entity.pdbx_description
1 polymer ?
#
loop_
_entity_poly.entity_id
_entity_poly.type
_entity_poly.pdbx_seq_one_letter_code
_entity_poly.pdbx_strand_id
1 'polypeptide(L)'
;MIRIRIEGGRAAQAEHAARQYADRYLGLSAAERRWYAQLRVDPYTNNEVLRRAVKRLARIDAAASFGVRFAPLGVPFAGEVRRALDAIYNEDPAVLRKRRHEALAGFGLSASEMEGFENALLLTPTRQTLLVDAVQGLEGVEGRAELLRHAAAVTAEDEIEVFLSSTCLLLHFHSRTPVARVLAGLRVPTAQRADGHVMVFGAFDDVQWTEDVAAYEHAIREALPGDAGVRELWLAGSASPRAHDALAQLGWETHDGVEGTLGCASSEALAGTAVPLGLRRSGRGPSAP
;
A
#
# COMPACT_ATOMS: atom_id res chain seq x y z
N MET A 1 31.04 19.24 24.45
CA MET A 1 29.74 19.62 25.06
C MET A 1 28.60 19.79 24.04
N ILE A 2 28.88 20.04 22.74
CA ILE A 2 27.84 20.18 21.69
C ILE A 2 27.24 18.83 21.23
N ARG A 3 28.04 17.74 21.13
CA ARG A 3 27.53 16.40 20.74
C ARG A 3 26.48 15.82 21.69
N ILE A 4 26.68 15.95 23.01
CA ILE A 4 25.75 15.42 24.03
C ILE A 4 24.36 16.08 23.95
N ARG A 5 24.30 17.38 23.60
CA ARG A 5 23.04 18.13 23.48
C ARG A 5 22.24 17.76 22.22
N ILE A 6 22.92 17.42 21.13
CA ILE A 6 22.29 16.98 19.87
C ILE A 6 21.80 15.53 20.01
N GLU A 7 22.59 14.65 20.63
CA GLU A 7 22.19 13.26 20.92
C GLU A 7 20.99 13.19 21.87
N GLY A 8 20.98 13.99 22.94
CA GLY A 8 19.83 14.08 23.84
C GLY A 8 18.56 14.64 23.18
N GLY A 9 18.70 15.55 22.21
CA GLY A 9 17.58 16.09 21.44
C GLY A 9 16.95 15.07 20.49
N ARG A 10 17.79 14.28 19.79
CA ARG A 10 17.31 13.20 18.90
C ARG A 10 16.62 12.08 19.68
N ALA A 11 17.17 11.66 20.81
CA ALA A 11 16.56 10.63 21.64
C ALA A 11 15.19 11.06 22.18
N ALA A 12 15.05 12.31 22.61
CA ALA A 12 13.77 12.84 23.08
C ALA A 12 12.71 12.95 21.95
N GLN A 13 13.13 13.32 20.74
CA GLN A 13 12.24 13.35 19.57
C GLN A 13 11.78 11.96 19.17
N ALA A 14 12.69 10.99 19.17
CA ALA A 14 12.38 9.60 18.88
C ALA A 14 11.40 9.01 19.91
N GLU A 15 11.63 9.25 21.20
CA GLU A 15 10.72 8.82 22.25
C GLU A 15 9.32 9.44 22.10
N HIS A 16 9.25 10.73 21.75
CA HIS A 16 7.98 11.40 21.49
C HIS A 16 7.25 10.81 20.27
N ALA A 17 7.96 10.55 19.17
CA ALA A 17 7.39 9.94 17.98
C ALA A 17 6.87 8.51 18.26
N ALA A 18 7.64 7.71 19.00
CA ALA A 18 7.24 6.36 19.41
C ALA A 18 5.99 6.37 20.31
N ARG A 19 5.91 7.30 21.26
CA ARG A 19 4.70 7.48 22.10
C ARG A 19 3.50 7.89 21.26
N GLN A 20 3.66 8.86 20.36
CA GLN A 20 2.58 9.30 19.48
C GLN A 20 2.08 8.18 18.55
N TYR A 21 3.00 7.39 17.99
CA TYR A 21 2.67 6.21 17.21
C TYR A 21 1.90 5.19 18.06
N ALA A 22 2.38 4.94 19.28
CA ALA A 22 1.75 4.03 20.23
C ALA A 22 0.31 4.46 20.56
N ASP A 23 0.10 5.72 20.89
CA ASP A 23 -1.22 6.25 21.22
C ASP A 23 -2.20 6.16 20.03
N ARG A 24 -1.68 6.27 18.80
CA ARG A 24 -2.49 6.24 17.58
C ARG A 24 -2.86 4.83 17.11
N TYR A 25 -1.95 3.87 17.25
CA TYR A 25 -2.06 2.55 16.60
C TYR A 25 -1.93 1.36 17.55
N LEU A 26 -1.47 1.54 18.79
CA LEU A 26 -1.37 0.46 19.76
C LEU A 26 -2.56 0.49 20.72
N GLY A 27 -3.01 -0.68 21.17
CA GLY A 27 -4.13 -0.81 22.10
C GLY A 27 -5.42 -1.45 21.54
N LEU A 28 -5.38 -2.02 20.34
CA LEU A 28 -6.48 -2.84 19.83
C LEU A 28 -6.63 -4.13 20.63
N SER A 29 -7.82 -4.37 21.17
CA SER A 29 -8.15 -5.63 21.83
C SER A 29 -8.35 -6.77 20.81
N ALA A 30 -8.26 -8.02 21.27
CA ALA A 30 -8.57 -9.19 20.45
C ALA A 30 -10.04 -9.17 19.94
N ALA A 31 -10.97 -8.63 20.74
CA ALA A 31 -12.37 -8.49 20.34
C ALA A 31 -12.53 -7.47 19.20
N GLU A 32 -11.87 -6.31 19.30
CA GLU A 32 -11.88 -5.32 18.20
C GLU A 32 -11.29 -5.91 16.92
N ARG A 33 -10.15 -6.61 16.99
CA ARG A 33 -9.54 -7.28 15.83
C ARG A 33 -10.48 -8.31 15.18
N ARG A 34 -11.22 -9.09 15.98
CA ARG A 34 -12.24 -10.03 15.46
C ARG A 34 -13.35 -9.32 14.70
N TRP A 35 -13.85 -8.19 15.19
CA TRP A 35 -14.88 -7.41 14.50
C TRP A 35 -14.37 -6.79 13.20
N TYR A 36 -13.14 -6.25 13.20
CA TYR A 36 -12.50 -5.77 11.97
C TYR A 36 -12.30 -6.89 10.94
N ALA A 37 -11.89 -8.09 11.38
CA ALA A 37 -11.78 -9.26 10.53
C ALA A 37 -13.14 -9.68 9.94
N GLN A 38 -14.19 -9.71 10.77
CA GLN A 38 -15.54 -10.03 10.30
C GLN A 38 -16.03 -9.03 9.26
N LEU A 39 -15.81 -7.74 9.50
CA LEU A 39 -16.19 -6.64 8.60
C LEU A 39 -15.26 -6.52 7.38
N ARG A 40 -14.11 -7.19 7.39
CA ARG A 40 -13.06 -7.12 6.38
C ARG A 40 -12.56 -5.69 6.15
N VAL A 41 -12.41 -4.93 7.23
CA VAL A 41 -11.88 -3.56 7.16
C VAL A 41 -10.60 -3.46 7.95
N ASP A 42 -9.61 -2.75 7.40
CA ASP A 42 -8.35 -2.45 8.11
C ASP A 42 -8.65 -1.86 9.50
N PRO A 43 -8.15 -2.50 10.59
CA PRO A 43 -8.37 -2.01 11.95
C PRO A 43 -7.75 -0.64 12.21
N TYR A 44 -6.84 -0.20 11.34
CA TYR A 44 -6.20 1.11 11.37
C TYR A 44 -6.81 2.12 10.39
N THR A 45 -7.99 1.85 9.82
CA THR A 45 -8.77 2.79 8.98
C THR A 45 -8.88 4.19 9.58
N ASN A 46 -8.81 5.26 8.79
CA ASN A 46 -9.03 6.63 9.29
C ASN A 46 -10.53 6.99 9.48
N ASN A 47 -11.45 6.04 9.23
CA ASN A 47 -12.88 6.28 9.41
C ASN A 47 -13.29 6.21 10.90
N GLU A 48 -13.35 7.37 11.55
CA GLU A 48 -13.70 7.52 12.96
C GLU A 48 -15.13 7.06 13.31
N VAL A 49 -16.05 7.06 12.35
CA VAL A 49 -17.41 6.54 12.56
C VAL A 49 -17.36 5.02 12.69
N LEU A 50 -16.65 4.36 11.79
CA LEU A 50 -16.46 2.91 11.80
C LEU A 50 -15.68 2.46 13.04
N ARG A 51 -14.57 3.14 13.39
CA ARG A 51 -13.80 2.83 14.60
C ARG A 51 -14.65 2.86 15.86
N ARG A 52 -15.44 3.93 16.04
CA ARG A 52 -16.35 4.05 17.20
C ARG A 52 -17.43 2.99 17.20
N ALA A 53 -17.95 2.61 16.03
CA ALA A 53 -18.94 1.54 15.91
C ALA A 53 -18.35 0.18 16.32
N VAL A 54 -17.18 -0.19 15.77
CA VAL A 54 -16.49 -1.44 16.12
C VAL A 54 -16.12 -1.49 17.60
N LYS A 55 -15.58 -0.41 18.17
CA LYS A 55 -15.24 -0.33 19.60
C LYS A 55 -16.45 -0.52 20.50
N ARG A 56 -17.63 0.01 20.13
CA ARG A 56 -18.88 -0.24 20.86
C ARG A 56 -19.31 -1.70 20.73
N LEU A 57 -19.33 -2.25 19.52
CA LEU A 57 -19.72 -3.63 19.27
C LEU A 57 -18.79 -4.61 20.01
N ALA A 58 -17.48 -4.42 19.94
CA ALA A 58 -16.50 -5.26 20.62
C ALA A 58 -16.64 -5.24 22.15
N ARG A 59 -17.00 -4.09 22.75
CA ARG A 59 -17.30 -3.99 24.19
C ARG A 59 -18.57 -4.75 24.57
N ILE A 60 -19.59 -4.71 23.71
CA ILE A 60 -20.85 -5.43 23.90
C ILE A 60 -20.65 -6.94 23.71
N ASP A 61 -19.91 -7.33 22.69
CA ASP A 61 -19.63 -8.71 22.30
C ASP A 61 -18.66 -9.41 23.27
N ALA A 62 -17.77 -8.65 23.91
CA ALA A 62 -17.01 -9.12 25.08
C ALA A 62 -17.92 -9.53 26.26
N ALA A 63 -19.18 -9.10 26.28
CA ALA A 63 -20.20 -9.50 27.25
C ALA A 63 -21.20 -10.55 26.72
N ALA A 64 -21.23 -10.85 25.41
CA ALA A 64 -22.10 -11.86 24.81
C ALA A 64 -21.59 -12.32 23.43
N SER A 65 -21.45 -13.63 23.18
CA SER A 65 -20.91 -14.16 21.92
C SER A 65 -21.87 -13.97 20.73
N PHE A 66 -21.60 -13.01 19.83
CA PHE A 66 -22.36 -12.80 18.61
C PHE A 66 -21.54 -13.19 17.35
N GLY A 67 -22.21 -13.81 16.38
CA GLY A 67 -21.60 -14.28 15.13
C GLY A 67 -22.32 -13.75 13.90
N VAL A 68 -21.76 -12.73 13.25
CA VAL A 68 -22.23 -12.21 11.96
C VAL A 68 -21.09 -12.31 10.93
N ARG A 69 -21.40 -12.72 9.70
CA ARG A 69 -20.44 -12.84 8.58
C ARG A 69 -20.76 -11.79 7.51
N PHE A 70 -19.74 -11.04 7.07
CA PHE A 70 -19.84 -10.08 5.97
C PHE A 70 -19.19 -10.63 4.68
N ALA A 71 -19.73 -10.20 3.53
CA ALA A 71 -19.25 -10.57 2.20
C ALA A 71 -18.11 -9.64 1.72
N PRO A 72 -17.14 -10.13 0.93
CA PRO A 72 -16.02 -9.31 0.44
C PRO A 72 -16.44 -8.25 -0.58
N LEU A 73 -15.84 -7.07 -0.48
CA LEU A 73 -15.68 -6.10 -1.57
C LEU A 73 -14.30 -6.31 -2.20
N GLY A 74 -14.21 -6.28 -3.53
CA GLY A 74 -12.96 -6.42 -4.27
C GLY A 74 -12.09 -5.16 -4.16
N VAL A 75 -10.80 -5.34 -3.93
CA VAL A 75 -9.78 -4.28 -3.93
C VAL A 75 -8.64 -4.74 -4.85
N PRO A 76 -8.07 -3.88 -5.72
CA PRO A 76 -6.86 -4.20 -6.46
C PRO A 76 -5.72 -4.60 -5.50
N PHE A 77 -4.81 -5.47 -5.93
CA PHE A 77 -3.75 -6.06 -5.07
C PHE A 77 -4.26 -6.80 -3.82
N ALA A 78 -5.49 -7.33 -3.86
CA ALA A 78 -6.14 -8.03 -2.75
C ALA A 78 -5.33 -9.21 -2.17
N GLY A 79 -4.39 -9.81 -2.90
CA GLY A 79 -3.57 -10.91 -2.39
C GLY A 79 -2.65 -10.46 -1.26
N GLU A 80 -1.84 -9.44 -1.53
CA GLU A 80 -0.86 -8.83 -0.64
C GLU A 80 -1.55 -8.17 0.55
N VAL A 81 -2.58 -7.36 0.26
CA VAL A 81 -3.38 -6.67 1.28
C VAL A 81 -4.07 -7.68 2.20
N ARG A 82 -4.65 -8.77 1.65
CA ARG A 82 -5.27 -9.82 2.45
C ARG A 82 -4.27 -10.54 3.33
N ARG A 83 -3.07 -10.88 2.83
CA ARG A 83 -2.02 -11.52 3.64
C ARG A 83 -1.62 -10.62 4.82
N ALA A 84 -1.42 -9.32 4.56
CA ALA A 84 -1.10 -8.36 5.60
C ALA A 84 -2.25 -8.25 6.64
N LEU A 85 -3.50 -8.14 6.19
CA LEU A 85 -4.67 -8.09 7.08
C LEU A 85 -4.86 -9.38 7.88
N ASP A 86 -4.70 -10.55 7.25
CA ASP A 86 -4.78 -11.85 7.91
C ASP A 86 -3.73 -11.97 9.02
N ALA A 87 -2.51 -11.49 8.79
CA ALA A 87 -1.47 -11.41 9.82
C ALA A 87 -1.91 -10.50 10.97
N ILE A 88 -2.37 -9.28 10.68
CA ILE A 88 -2.85 -8.31 11.68
C ILE A 88 -3.99 -8.88 12.54
N TYR A 89 -4.90 -9.64 11.95
CA TYR A 89 -6.05 -10.22 12.65
C TYR A 89 -5.67 -11.39 13.56
N ASN A 90 -4.81 -12.29 13.06
CA ASN A 90 -4.66 -13.61 13.64
C ASN A 90 -3.38 -13.77 14.48
N GLU A 91 -2.35 -12.96 14.24
CA GLU A 91 -1.08 -13.07 14.97
C GLU A 91 -1.02 -12.18 16.21
N ASP A 92 -0.10 -12.48 17.13
CA ASP A 92 0.17 -11.63 18.27
C ASP A 92 0.88 -10.32 17.83
N PRO A 93 0.39 -9.12 18.24
CA PRO A 93 0.98 -7.85 17.80
C PRO A 93 2.45 -7.63 18.22
N ALA A 94 2.92 -8.24 19.31
CA ALA A 94 4.32 -8.18 19.70
C ALA A 94 5.17 -9.08 18.80
N VAL A 95 4.67 -10.26 18.45
CA VAL A 95 5.33 -11.18 17.52
C VAL A 95 5.46 -10.54 16.13
N LEU A 96 4.38 -9.94 15.60
CA LEU A 96 4.41 -9.26 14.31
C LEU A 96 5.43 -8.13 14.27
N ARG A 97 5.49 -7.30 15.32
CA ARG A 97 6.47 -6.21 15.43
C ARG A 97 7.89 -6.73 15.48
N LYS A 98 8.14 -7.78 16.28
CA LYS A 98 9.46 -8.40 16.37
C LYS A 98 9.90 -8.97 15.01
N ARG A 99 9.04 -9.73 14.32
CA ARG A 99 9.33 -10.28 12.99
C ARG A 99 9.64 -9.17 11.98
N ARG A 100 8.86 -8.09 12.00
CA ARG A 100 9.07 -6.92 11.14
C ARG A 100 10.42 -6.27 11.42
N HIS A 101 10.74 -6.03 12.68
CA HIS A 101 12.02 -5.46 13.10
C HIS A 101 13.20 -6.30 12.61
N GLU A 102 13.13 -7.62 12.78
CA GLU A 102 14.14 -8.56 12.29
C GLU A 102 14.26 -8.53 10.76
N ALA A 103 13.15 -8.42 10.03
CA ALA A 103 13.15 -8.30 8.58
C ALA A 103 13.78 -6.98 8.11
N LEU A 104 13.43 -5.84 8.73
CA LEU A 104 14.01 -4.53 8.41
C LEU A 104 15.54 -4.55 8.57
N ALA A 105 16.03 -5.15 9.66
CA ALA A 105 17.46 -5.35 9.88
C ALA A 105 18.07 -6.24 8.79
N GLY A 106 17.40 -7.33 8.41
CA GLY A 106 17.80 -8.22 7.32
C GLY A 106 17.83 -7.57 5.95
N PHE A 107 17.10 -6.48 5.73
CA PHE A 107 17.13 -5.69 4.50
C PHE A 107 18.27 -4.65 4.46
N GLY A 108 19.04 -4.52 5.55
CA GLY A 108 20.18 -3.61 5.62
C GLY A 108 19.83 -2.19 6.02
N LEU A 109 18.70 -1.95 6.68
CA LEU A 109 18.40 -0.66 7.29
C LEU A 109 19.25 -0.47 8.55
N SER A 110 19.77 0.74 8.75
CA SER A 110 20.39 1.16 10.02
C SER A 110 19.36 1.29 11.14
N ALA A 111 19.81 1.26 12.39
CA ALA A 111 18.93 1.45 13.55
C ALA A 111 18.08 2.73 13.46
N SER A 112 18.65 3.84 12.97
CA SER A 112 17.91 5.08 12.78
C SER A 112 16.88 5.03 11.64
N GLU A 113 17.16 4.29 10.56
CA GLU A 113 16.19 4.11 9.47
C GLU A 113 15.04 3.22 9.90
N MET A 114 15.34 2.13 10.62
CA MET A 114 14.31 1.26 11.20
C MET A 114 13.40 2.04 12.16
N GLU A 115 13.98 2.83 13.07
CA GLU A 115 13.23 3.66 14.00
C GLU A 115 12.37 4.71 13.27
N GLY A 116 12.90 5.33 12.21
CA GLY A 116 12.15 6.25 11.37
C GLY A 116 10.96 5.58 10.69
N PHE A 117 11.15 4.39 10.12
CA PHE A 117 10.09 3.61 9.49
C PHE A 117 9.02 3.14 10.48
N GLU A 118 9.45 2.57 11.61
CA GLU A 118 8.55 2.00 12.61
C GLU A 118 7.66 3.05 13.27
N ASN A 119 8.15 4.29 13.38
CA ASN A 119 7.44 5.40 14.01
C ASN A 119 6.80 6.38 13.01
N ALA A 120 6.88 6.13 11.70
CA ALA A 120 6.27 6.97 10.69
C ALA A 120 4.73 6.92 10.80
N LEU A 121 4.10 8.07 11.04
CA LEU A 121 2.66 8.16 11.32
C LEU A 121 1.77 7.82 10.12
N LEU A 122 2.29 7.92 8.89
CA LEU A 122 1.56 7.48 7.69
C LEU A 122 1.72 5.98 7.43
N LEU A 123 2.63 5.31 8.14
CA LEU A 123 2.84 3.88 8.05
C LEU A 123 2.11 3.18 9.20
N THR A 124 0.80 2.95 8.99
CA THR A 124 0.01 2.10 9.89
C THR A 124 0.63 0.71 10.00
N PRO A 125 0.35 -0.07 11.05
CA PRO A 125 0.90 -1.42 11.15
C PRO A 125 0.54 -2.33 9.96
N THR A 126 -0.61 -2.11 9.31
CA THR A 126 -0.98 -2.79 8.05
C THR A 126 -0.05 -2.37 6.91
N ARG A 127 0.12 -1.05 6.68
CA ARG A 127 1.00 -0.50 5.62
C ARG A 127 2.45 -0.93 5.82
N GLN A 128 2.94 -0.93 7.06
CA GLN A 128 4.28 -1.43 7.41
C GLN A 128 4.44 -2.92 7.08
N THR A 129 3.43 -3.74 7.38
CA THR A 129 3.48 -5.18 7.07
C THR A 129 3.44 -5.41 5.57
N LEU A 130 2.57 -4.70 4.84
CA LEU A 130 2.47 -4.78 3.38
C LEU A 130 3.81 -4.44 2.70
N LEU A 131 4.45 -3.32 3.08
CA LEU A 131 5.74 -2.93 2.51
C LEU A 131 6.85 -3.93 2.82
N VAL A 132 6.94 -4.41 4.07
CA VAL A 132 7.95 -5.39 4.46
C VAL A 132 7.77 -6.70 3.69
N ASP A 133 6.53 -7.16 3.54
CA ASP A 133 6.21 -8.34 2.73
C ASP A 133 6.54 -8.13 1.25
N ALA A 134 6.26 -6.94 0.71
CA ALA A 134 6.58 -6.61 -0.67
C ALA A 134 8.09 -6.57 -0.92
N VAL A 135 8.86 -5.95 -0.03
CA VAL A 135 10.32 -5.93 -0.09
C VAL A 135 10.93 -7.32 0.11
N GLN A 136 10.35 -8.14 0.98
CA GLN A 136 10.72 -9.55 1.10
C GLN A 136 10.49 -10.29 -0.23
N GLY A 137 9.36 -10.05 -0.91
CA GLY A 137 9.04 -10.65 -2.20
C GLY A 137 9.95 -10.21 -3.35
N LEU A 138 10.74 -9.15 -3.17
CA LEU A 138 11.80 -8.69 -4.07
C LEU A 138 13.17 -9.27 -3.67
N GLU A 139 13.23 -10.48 -3.11
CA GLU A 139 14.48 -11.13 -2.72
C GLU A 139 15.44 -11.28 -3.91
N GLY A 140 16.70 -10.89 -3.70
CA GLY A 140 17.72 -10.85 -4.75
C GLY A 140 17.74 -9.57 -5.58
N VAL A 141 16.74 -8.68 -5.45
CA VAL A 141 16.74 -7.37 -6.12
C VAL A 141 17.60 -6.38 -5.32
N GLU A 142 18.61 -5.80 -5.97
CA GLU A 142 19.47 -4.78 -5.39
C GLU A 142 18.64 -3.53 -5.04
N GLY A 143 18.96 -2.84 -3.94
CA GLY A 143 18.30 -1.58 -3.61
C GLY A 143 16.84 -1.70 -3.15
N ARG A 144 16.29 -2.92 -2.98
CA ARG A 144 14.89 -3.12 -2.51
C ARG A 144 14.53 -2.39 -1.21
N ALA A 145 15.52 -2.13 -0.35
CA ALA A 145 15.36 -1.36 0.89
C ALA A 145 15.05 0.13 0.66
N GLU A 146 15.32 0.68 -0.53
CA GLU A 146 14.97 2.07 -0.88
C GLU A 146 13.47 2.33 -0.82
N LEU A 147 12.65 1.30 -1.06
CA LEU A 147 11.19 1.41 -0.94
C LEU A 147 10.76 1.74 0.50
N LEU A 148 11.46 1.17 1.49
CA LEU A 148 11.19 1.41 2.92
C LEU A 148 11.67 2.81 3.32
N ARG A 149 12.86 3.21 2.85
CA ARG A 149 13.41 4.55 3.08
C ARG A 149 12.48 5.63 2.53
N HIS A 150 12.02 5.45 1.29
CA HIS A 150 11.11 6.39 0.67
C HIS A 150 9.79 6.48 1.45
N ALA A 151 9.15 5.33 1.72
CA ALA A 151 7.88 5.29 2.45
C ALA A 151 7.95 5.95 3.84
N ALA A 152 9.08 5.84 4.54
CA ALA A 152 9.29 6.50 5.83
C ALA A 152 9.42 8.03 5.73
N ALA A 153 9.80 8.56 4.56
CA ALA A 153 9.98 9.98 4.31
C ALA A 153 8.71 10.68 3.76
N VAL A 154 7.70 9.92 3.32
CA VAL A 154 6.44 10.48 2.80
C VAL A 154 5.68 11.22 3.90
N THR A 155 5.15 12.39 3.56
CA THR A 155 4.40 13.26 4.50
C THR A 155 2.95 13.51 4.09
N ALA A 156 2.49 12.98 2.95
CA ALA A 156 1.13 13.14 2.45
C ALA A 156 0.40 11.79 2.34
N GLU A 157 -0.87 11.74 2.75
CA GLU A 157 -1.66 10.50 2.86
C GLU A 157 -2.03 9.91 1.49
N ASP A 158 -2.30 10.77 0.51
CA ASP A 158 -2.51 10.39 -0.89
C ASP A 158 -1.24 9.84 -1.53
N GLU A 159 -0.09 10.47 -1.28
CA GLU A 159 1.21 10.02 -1.78
C GLU A 159 1.58 8.63 -1.24
N ILE A 160 1.36 8.35 0.05
CA ILE A 160 1.70 7.03 0.60
C ILE A 160 0.82 5.92 0.03
N GLU A 161 -0.46 6.18 -0.22
CA GLU A 161 -1.38 5.20 -0.81
C GLU A 161 -1.01 4.86 -2.26
N VAL A 162 -0.69 5.88 -3.06
CA VAL A 162 -0.17 5.68 -4.42
C VAL A 162 1.14 4.92 -4.38
N PHE A 163 2.07 5.29 -3.49
CA PHE A 163 3.37 4.63 -3.37
C PHE A 163 3.25 3.15 -2.98
N LEU A 164 2.36 2.81 -2.03
CA LEU A 164 2.08 1.43 -1.64
C LEU A 164 1.53 0.60 -2.80
N SER A 165 0.54 1.15 -3.49
CA SER A 165 -0.10 0.49 -4.63
C SER A 165 0.88 0.30 -5.79
N SER A 166 1.72 1.31 -6.08
CA SER A 166 2.81 1.21 -7.05
C SER A 166 3.86 0.17 -6.66
N THR A 167 4.13 0.00 -5.36
CA THR A 167 5.09 -0.99 -4.86
C THR A 167 4.54 -2.41 -5.05
N CYS A 168 3.25 -2.62 -4.79
CA CYS A 168 2.57 -3.86 -5.11
C CYS A 168 2.58 -4.15 -6.62
N LEU A 169 2.39 -3.12 -7.45
CA LEU A 169 2.49 -3.25 -8.90
C LEU A 169 3.89 -3.70 -9.34
N LEU A 170 4.95 -3.09 -8.80
CA LEU A 170 6.34 -3.52 -9.03
C LEU A 170 6.56 -4.99 -8.61
N LEU A 171 6.14 -5.38 -7.41
CA LEU A 171 6.26 -6.77 -6.94
C LEU A 171 5.56 -7.75 -7.89
N HIS A 172 4.37 -7.38 -8.33
CA HIS A 172 3.56 -8.20 -9.21
C HIS A 172 4.17 -8.32 -10.61
N PHE A 173 4.71 -7.22 -11.16
CA PHE A 173 5.51 -7.24 -12.37
C PHE A 173 6.74 -8.16 -12.20
N HIS A 174 7.49 -8.00 -11.11
CA HIS A 174 8.69 -8.78 -10.80
C HIS A 174 8.46 -10.30 -10.83
N SER A 175 7.30 -10.75 -10.33
CA SER A 175 6.93 -12.18 -10.32
C SER A 175 6.86 -12.84 -11.71
N ARG A 176 6.70 -12.04 -12.78
CA ARG A 176 6.66 -12.51 -14.17
C ARG A 176 7.91 -12.12 -14.95
N THR A 177 8.37 -10.90 -14.69
CA THR A 177 9.51 -10.29 -15.37
C THR A 177 10.50 -9.82 -14.32
N PRO A 178 11.53 -10.62 -14.01
CA PRO A 178 12.49 -10.28 -12.97
C PRO A 178 13.17 -8.93 -13.23
N VAL A 179 13.31 -8.15 -12.15
CA VAL A 179 14.04 -6.88 -12.13
C VAL A 179 15.34 -7.10 -11.34
N ALA A 180 16.38 -6.34 -11.66
CA ALA A 180 17.71 -6.50 -11.08
C ALA A 180 17.96 -5.53 -9.91
N ARG A 181 17.50 -4.28 -10.05
CA ARG A 181 17.69 -3.23 -9.03
C ARG A 181 16.46 -2.33 -8.89
N VAL A 182 16.21 -1.84 -7.68
CA VAL A 182 15.33 -0.70 -7.40
C VAL A 182 16.18 0.56 -7.32
N LEU A 183 15.75 1.61 -8.00
CA LEU A 183 16.45 2.89 -8.04
C LEU A 183 16.04 3.78 -6.85
N ALA A 184 17.03 4.37 -6.19
CA ALA A 184 16.84 5.25 -5.04
C ALA A 184 16.40 6.66 -5.45
N GLY A 185 15.86 7.42 -4.50
CA GLY A 185 15.65 8.87 -4.65
C GLY A 185 14.46 9.30 -5.52
N LEU A 186 13.66 8.34 -6.01
CA LEU A 186 12.49 8.58 -6.84
C LEU A 186 11.21 8.52 -6.00
N ARG A 187 10.22 9.35 -6.37
CA ARG A 187 8.93 9.45 -5.66
C ARG A 187 7.95 8.32 -5.97
N VAL A 188 8.26 7.53 -6.98
CA VAL A 188 7.50 6.36 -7.38
C VAL A 188 8.46 5.18 -7.51
N PRO A 189 8.04 3.96 -7.15
CA PRO A 189 8.84 2.76 -7.31
C PRO A 189 9.34 2.66 -8.74
N THR A 190 10.65 2.64 -8.88
CA THR A 190 11.33 2.57 -10.16
C THR A 190 12.35 1.47 -10.09
N ALA A 191 12.33 0.57 -11.06
CA ALA A 191 13.24 -0.57 -11.10
C ALA A 191 13.96 -0.60 -12.44
N GLN A 192 15.11 -1.27 -12.47
CA GLN A 192 15.83 -1.58 -13.69
C GLN A 192 16.00 -3.09 -13.81
N ARG A 193 15.83 -3.59 -15.04
CA ARG A 193 16.14 -4.97 -15.43
C ARG A 193 17.64 -5.13 -15.72
N ALA A 194 18.09 -6.38 -15.80
CA ALA A 194 19.49 -6.71 -16.08
C ALA A 194 19.96 -6.27 -17.49
N ASP A 195 19.03 -6.03 -18.41
CA ASP A 195 19.27 -5.51 -19.76
C ASP A 195 19.33 -3.97 -19.83
N GLY A 196 19.22 -3.29 -18.68
CA GLY A 196 19.30 -1.83 -18.59
C GLY A 196 17.97 -1.10 -18.76
N HIS A 197 16.87 -1.80 -19.11
CA HIS A 197 15.54 -1.21 -19.20
C HIS A 197 15.09 -0.69 -17.83
N VAL A 198 14.55 0.53 -17.82
CA VAL A 198 14.01 1.17 -16.62
C VAL A 198 12.50 1.17 -16.69
N MET A 199 11.85 0.71 -15.62
CA MET A 199 10.40 0.73 -15.49
C MET A 199 10.00 1.55 -14.26
N VAL A 200 9.12 2.51 -14.49
CA VAL A 200 8.49 3.33 -13.45
C VAL A 200 7.09 2.81 -13.22
N PHE A 201 6.72 2.57 -11.96
CA PHE A 201 5.42 2.02 -11.58
C PHE A 201 4.57 3.10 -10.90
N GLY A 202 3.43 3.42 -11.51
CA GLY A 202 2.50 4.45 -11.03
C GLY A 202 1.08 3.92 -10.87
N ALA A 203 0.63 3.73 -9.63
CA ALA A 203 -0.75 3.38 -9.33
C ALA A 203 -1.66 4.62 -9.32
N PHE A 204 -1.68 5.33 -10.45
CA PHE A 204 -2.57 6.47 -10.69
C PHE A 204 -3.81 6.00 -11.45
N ASP A 205 -4.98 6.53 -11.09
CA ASP A 205 -6.24 6.18 -11.75
C ASP A 205 -6.36 6.79 -13.15
N ASP A 206 -5.97 8.05 -13.29
CA ASP A 206 -6.06 8.81 -14.53
C ASP A 206 -4.93 9.85 -14.62
N VAL A 207 -4.04 9.69 -15.60
CA VAL A 207 -2.87 10.55 -15.81
C VAL A 207 -3.17 11.56 -16.92
N GLN A 208 -3.25 12.82 -16.52
CA GLN A 208 -3.42 13.96 -17.42
C GLN A 208 -2.11 14.72 -17.60
N TRP A 209 -1.81 15.17 -18.82
CA TRP A 209 -0.60 15.96 -19.07
C TRP A 209 -0.76 17.39 -18.55
N THR A 210 -0.25 17.63 -17.36
CA THR A 210 -0.20 18.94 -16.69
C THR A 210 1.24 19.40 -16.50
N GLU A 211 1.41 20.66 -16.08
CA GLU A 211 2.73 21.19 -15.73
C GLU A 211 3.38 20.40 -14.58
N ASP A 212 2.60 20.02 -13.57
CA ASP A 212 3.07 19.18 -12.48
C ASP A 212 3.57 17.83 -12.99
N VAL A 213 2.77 17.13 -13.81
CA VAL A 213 3.16 15.83 -14.39
C VAL A 213 4.42 15.96 -15.24
N ALA A 214 4.57 17.03 -16.02
CA ALA A 214 5.78 17.31 -16.78
C ALA A 214 7.00 17.56 -15.87
N ALA A 215 6.83 18.29 -14.77
CA ALA A 215 7.90 18.52 -13.79
C ALA A 215 8.30 17.22 -13.07
N TYR A 216 7.33 16.36 -12.75
CA TYR A 216 7.58 15.03 -12.19
C TYR A 216 8.32 14.12 -13.16
N GLU A 217 7.90 14.06 -14.42
CA GLU A 217 8.61 13.33 -15.48
C GLU A 217 10.06 13.79 -15.58
N HIS A 218 10.27 15.10 -15.63
CA HIS A 218 11.61 15.66 -15.76
C HIS A 218 12.51 15.25 -14.60
N ALA A 219 12.00 15.35 -13.36
CA ALA A 219 12.74 14.94 -12.17
C ALA A 219 13.09 13.44 -12.17
N ILE A 220 12.18 12.59 -12.64
CA ILE A 220 12.46 11.15 -12.80
C ILE A 220 13.59 10.95 -13.80
N ARG A 221 13.47 11.55 -14.99
CA ARG A 221 14.42 11.39 -16.08
C ARG A 221 15.82 11.87 -15.73
N GLU A 222 15.95 12.99 -15.01
CA GLU A 222 17.24 13.49 -14.52
C GLU A 222 17.88 12.57 -13.47
N ALA A 223 17.07 11.84 -12.71
CA ALA A 223 17.54 10.88 -11.73
C ALA A 223 17.81 9.49 -12.32
N LEU A 224 17.46 9.24 -13.59
CA LEU A 224 17.74 7.96 -14.23
C LEU A 224 19.25 7.81 -14.53
N PRO A 225 19.77 6.59 -14.41
CA PRO A 225 21.14 6.27 -14.83
C PRO A 225 21.40 6.65 -16.29
N GLY A 226 22.60 7.17 -16.59
CA GLY A 226 22.97 7.56 -17.96
C GLY A 226 23.07 6.39 -18.95
N ASP A 227 23.06 5.15 -18.46
CA ASP A 227 22.99 3.90 -19.22
C ASP A 227 21.57 3.32 -19.30
N ALA A 228 20.54 4.08 -18.91
CA ALA A 228 19.15 3.65 -19.05
C ALA A 228 18.85 3.32 -20.52
N GLY A 229 18.38 2.08 -20.74
CA GLY A 229 17.92 1.61 -22.03
C GLY A 229 16.53 2.17 -22.36
N VAL A 230 15.60 1.28 -22.70
CA VAL A 230 14.19 1.66 -22.86
C VAL A 230 13.63 2.11 -21.52
N ARG A 231 12.80 3.17 -21.55
CA ARG A 231 12.12 3.73 -20.39
C ARG A 231 10.64 3.41 -20.51
N GLU A 232 10.14 2.62 -19.57
CA GLU A 232 8.76 2.15 -19.55
C GLU A 232 8.02 2.80 -18.38
N LEU A 233 6.78 3.23 -18.61
CA LEU A 233 5.88 3.72 -17.58
C LEU A 233 4.71 2.74 -17.46
N TRP A 234 4.59 2.08 -16.31
CA TRP A 234 3.55 1.10 -16.03
C TRP A 234 2.50 1.72 -15.10
N LEU A 235 1.31 1.97 -15.64
CA LEU A 235 0.20 2.63 -14.96
C LEU A 235 -0.93 1.66 -14.61
N ALA A 236 -1.35 1.67 -13.34
CA ALA A 236 -2.50 0.90 -12.89
C ALA A 236 -3.78 1.29 -13.64
N GLY A 237 -4.07 2.60 -13.69
CA GLY A 237 -5.14 3.21 -14.46
C GLY A 237 -4.72 3.61 -15.87
N SER A 238 -5.25 4.72 -16.39
CA SER A 238 -5.03 5.15 -17.78
C SER A 238 -4.34 6.50 -17.91
N ALA A 239 -3.65 6.73 -19.02
CA ALA A 239 -3.18 8.04 -19.45
C ALA A 239 -4.09 8.60 -20.54
N SER A 240 -4.29 9.91 -20.54
CA SER A 240 -5.02 10.54 -21.64
C SER A 240 -4.23 10.51 -22.94
N PRO A 241 -4.88 10.63 -24.12
CA PRO A 241 -4.18 10.68 -25.40
C PRO A 241 -3.07 11.74 -25.43
N ARG A 242 -3.31 12.90 -24.82
CA ARG A 242 -2.30 13.96 -24.69
C ARG A 242 -1.11 13.54 -23.83
N ALA A 243 -1.35 12.82 -22.73
CA ALA A 243 -0.29 12.29 -21.88
C ALA A 243 0.53 11.23 -22.60
N HIS A 244 -0.11 10.31 -23.34
CA HIS A 244 0.61 9.37 -24.20
C HIS A 244 1.50 10.08 -25.22
N ASP A 245 0.95 11.04 -25.97
CA ASP A 245 1.71 11.76 -27.00
C ASP A 245 2.94 12.48 -26.40
N ALA A 246 2.76 13.14 -25.26
CA ALA A 246 3.84 13.85 -24.58
C ALA A 246 4.91 12.92 -24.01
N LEU A 247 4.50 11.83 -23.35
CA LEU A 247 5.41 10.81 -22.82
C LEU A 247 6.19 10.11 -23.93
N ALA A 248 5.53 9.76 -25.04
CA ALA A 248 6.17 9.17 -26.20
C ALA A 248 7.20 10.11 -26.84
N GLN A 249 6.90 11.41 -26.94
CA GLN A 249 7.86 12.43 -27.41
C GLN A 249 9.10 12.54 -26.50
N LEU A 250 8.94 12.24 -25.22
CA LEU A 250 10.02 12.20 -24.23
C LEU A 250 10.72 10.82 -24.19
N GLY A 251 10.28 9.89 -25.03
CA GLY A 251 10.85 8.55 -25.24
C GLY A 251 10.48 7.55 -24.14
N TRP A 252 9.27 7.67 -23.59
CA TRP A 252 8.66 6.67 -22.72
C TRP A 252 7.78 5.71 -23.52
N GLU A 253 7.84 4.43 -23.19
CA GLU A 253 6.85 3.42 -23.55
C GLU A 253 5.82 3.30 -22.44
N THR A 254 4.57 3.69 -22.70
CA THR A 254 3.52 3.73 -21.67
C THR A 254 2.63 2.48 -21.76
N HIS A 255 2.48 1.79 -20.63
CA HIS A 255 1.61 0.63 -20.45
C HIS A 255 0.52 0.95 -19.42
N ASP A 256 -0.73 1.00 -19.88
CA ASP A 256 -1.89 1.39 -19.07
C ASP A 256 -2.81 0.23 -18.77
N GLY A 257 -3.71 0.43 -17.80
CA GLY A 257 -4.71 -0.56 -17.42
C GLY A 257 -4.07 -1.87 -16.97
N VAL A 258 -2.85 -1.78 -16.43
CA VAL A 258 -2.05 -2.97 -16.16
C VAL A 258 -2.64 -3.78 -15.00
N GLU A 259 -3.55 -3.19 -14.21
CA GLU A 259 -4.37 -3.97 -13.27
C GLU A 259 -5.13 -5.09 -14.00
N GLY A 260 -5.86 -4.76 -15.06
CA GLY A 260 -6.61 -5.75 -15.83
C GLY A 260 -5.73 -6.76 -16.57
N THR A 261 -4.58 -6.30 -17.09
CA THR A 261 -3.66 -7.13 -17.89
C THR A 261 -2.79 -8.05 -17.02
N LEU A 262 -2.46 -7.62 -15.81
CA LEU A 262 -1.70 -8.40 -14.84
C LEU A 262 -2.60 -9.31 -13.97
N GLY A 263 -3.93 -9.21 -14.09
CA GLY A 263 -4.88 -10.04 -13.34
C GLY A 263 -5.18 -9.51 -11.93
N CYS A 264 -4.96 -8.22 -11.69
CA CYS A 264 -5.48 -7.50 -10.54
C CYS A 264 -6.95 -7.14 -10.80
N ALA A 265 -7.85 -7.46 -9.86
CA ALA A 265 -9.29 -7.24 -10.04
C ALA A 265 -9.58 -5.75 -10.31
N SER A 266 -10.35 -5.47 -11.36
CA SER A 266 -10.67 -4.12 -11.84
C SER A 266 -11.53 -3.32 -10.85
N SER A 267 -11.30 -2.01 -10.81
CA SER A 267 -12.02 -1.03 -9.98
C SER A 267 -13.52 -0.91 -10.33
N GLU A 268 -14.01 -1.52 -11.42
CA GLU A 268 -15.43 -1.52 -11.81
C GLU A 268 -16.36 -2.19 -10.78
N ALA A 269 -15.83 -2.97 -9.83
CA ALA A 269 -16.59 -3.46 -8.68
C ALA A 269 -17.01 -2.36 -7.68
N LEU A 270 -16.53 -1.10 -7.84
CA LEU A 270 -16.79 0.02 -6.94
C LEU A 270 -17.99 0.88 -7.36
N ALA A 271 -18.40 0.87 -8.63
CA ALA A 271 -19.59 1.58 -9.09
C ALA A 271 -20.81 0.66 -8.98
N GLY A 272 -21.45 0.65 -7.81
CA GLY A 272 -22.63 -0.16 -7.53
C GLY A 272 -23.77 0.04 -8.54
N THR A 273 -23.76 -0.71 -9.64
CA THR A 273 -24.98 -0.98 -10.40
C THR A 273 -25.88 -1.81 -9.51
N ALA A 274 -26.90 -1.13 -9.00
CA ALA A 274 -27.99 -1.70 -8.24
C ALA A 274 -28.43 -3.03 -8.87
N VAL A 275 -28.34 -4.10 -8.08
CA VAL A 275 -29.14 -5.29 -8.33
C VAL A 275 -30.59 -4.81 -8.41
N PRO A 276 -31.31 -4.98 -9.53
CA PRO A 276 -32.72 -4.63 -9.55
C PRO A 276 -33.40 -5.53 -8.53
N LEU A 277 -33.88 -4.91 -7.45
CA LEU A 277 -34.80 -5.52 -6.51
C LEU A 277 -36.07 -5.87 -7.29
N GLY A 278 -36.06 -7.05 -7.90
CA GLY A 278 -37.24 -7.72 -8.40
C GLY A 278 -38.15 -7.98 -7.21
N LEU A 279 -39.04 -7.01 -6.94
CA LEU A 279 -40.23 -7.18 -6.14
C LEU A 279 -41.00 -8.39 -6.69
N ARG A 280 -40.77 -9.57 -6.11
CA ARG A 280 -41.69 -10.70 -6.23
C ARG A 280 -42.99 -10.25 -5.56
N ARG A 281 -43.91 -9.71 -6.37
CA ARG A 281 -45.31 -9.59 -5.99
C ARG A 281 -45.84 -11.00 -5.72
N SER A 282 -46.17 -11.23 -4.46
CA SER A 282 -47.09 -12.29 -4.03
C SER A 282 -48.41 -12.19 -4.78
N GLY A 283 -48.88 -13.31 -5.34
CA GLY A 283 -50.31 -13.52 -5.59
C GLY A 283 -50.69 -14.08 -6.97
N ARG A 284 -50.85 -15.41 -7.06
CA ARG A 284 -52.10 -16.05 -7.50
C ARG A 284 -52.04 -17.56 -7.24
N GLY A 285 -53.10 -18.07 -6.62
CA GLY A 285 -53.27 -19.44 -6.15
C GLY A 285 -53.46 -20.48 -7.28
N PRO A 286 -53.58 -21.76 -6.90
CA PRO A 286 -53.65 -22.86 -7.85
C PRO A 286 -55.06 -23.00 -8.40
N SER A 287 -55.17 -23.15 -9.71
CA SER A 287 -56.33 -23.76 -10.37
C SER A 287 -55.82 -24.99 -11.11
N ALA A 288 -56.27 -26.15 -10.66
CA ALA A 288 -56.26 -27.42 -11.38
C ALA A 288 -57.73 -27.89 -11.49
N PRO A 289 -58.05 -28.88 -12.33
CA PRO A 289 -57.38 -29.37 -13.54
C PRO A 289 -57.99 -28.82 -14.83
#